data_AF-A0A7X6PPY5-F1
#
_entry.id   AF-A0A7X6PPY5-F1
#
_cell.length_a   1.000
_cell.length_b   1.000
_cell.length_c   1.000
_cell.angle_alpha   90.00
_cell.angle_beta   90.00
_cell.angle_gamma   90.00
#
_symmetry.space_group_name_H-M   'P 1'
#
loop_
_entity.id
_entity.type
_entity.pdbx_description
1 polymer ?
#
loop_
_entity_poly.entity_id
_entity_poly.type
_entity_poly.pdbx_seq_one_letter_code
_entity_poly.pdbx_strand_id
1 'polypeptide(L)'
;MNIPLAGPRRLPSLILSLFLALSLVPAAHAATGSPQEFVPYTDSHGTSSNYHFYPSGRENAGLLVHLDGDGQYGHDNPRSTYALAGSSGIVARGHSHGFDVLSVRTPSADKTWWTSCAPNIAYLNDLLAHIRGTHDSGPLWLSGFSGGSEFLSVCFIPSQANRLGAQGVVMFGGGGRAWPPEEPFTAQTLATMSMHWITGLEDTAANSPEGYDALGRAQSGYAYYLAAGVTSTGTWPAGIDHYNIGGKFGTFLGQVLPVLPEPEPEPEPEPEPEPEPDPVPVPHEWVTDVTVTRNYAYFTLDVPANAAQRTTVWVYGPYGTYWYEPVRSPGVSTLRLGDPWDKLRPRTTYTYEVINDGTVQASGSFTTPRR
;
A
#
# COMPACT_ATOMS: atom_id res chain seq x y z
N MET A 1 -66.31 15.89 -43.41
CA MET A 1 -66.22 14.50 -42.91
C MET A 1 -65.54 14.56 -41.55
N ASN A 2 -66.34 14.39 -40.49
CA ASN A 2 -65.87 14.32 -39.11
C ASN A 2 -65.46 12.88 -38.79
N ILE A 3 -64.27 12.69 -38.22
CA ILE A 3 -63.85 11.42 -37.61
C ILE A 3 -63.54 11.71 -36.14
N PRO A 4 -64.09 10.96 -35.17
CA PRO A 4 -64.04 11.31 -33.75
C PRO A 4 -62.77 10.81 -33.05
N LEU A 5 -62.45 11.50 -31.95
CA LEU A 5 -61.41 11.14 -30.98
C LEU A 5 -61.69 9.78 -30.31
N ALA A 6 -60.65 8.94 -30.19
CA ALA A 6 -60.60 7.83 -29.25
C ALA A 6 -59.57 8.13 -28.15
N GLY A 7 -60.02 8.07 -26.90
CA GLY A 7 -59.23 8.34 -25.70
C GLY A 7 -58.18 7.27 -25.34
N PRO A 8 -57.33 7.54 -24.34
CA PRO A 8 -56.10 6.78 -24.11
C PRO A 8 -56.37 5.48 -23.34
N ARG A 9 -55.78 4.38 -23.84
CA ARG A 9 -55.67 3.11 -23.12
C ARG A 9 -54.53 3.19 -22.10
N ARG A 10 -54.85 2.91 -20.84
CA ARG A 10 -53.89 2.75 -19.74
C ARG A 10 -53.01 1.51 -19.97
N LEU A 11 -51.70 1.66 -19.99
CA LEU A 11 -50.75 0.55 -19.83
C LEU A 11 -50.43 0.35 -18.34
N PRO A 12 -50.23 -0.89 -17.86
CA PRO A 12 -49.84 -1.15 -16.49
C PRO A 12 -48.35 -0.87 -16.27
N SER A 13 -48.04 -0.22 -15.14
CA SER A 13 -46.68 0.07 -14.69
C SER A 13 -45.90 -1.23 -14.41
N LEU A 14 -44.81 -1.46 -15.14
CA LEU A 14 -43.77 -2.41 -14.77
C LEU A 14 -42.78 -1.65 -13.87
N ILE A 15 -42.72 -2.00 -12.60
CA ILE A 15 -41.68 -1.50 -11.68
C ILE A 15 -40.39 -2.23 -12.05
N LEU A 16 -39.48 -1.52 -12.73
CA LEU A 16 -38.14 -1.98 -13.00
C LEU A 16 -37.28 -1.67 -11.77
N SER A 17 -36.99 -2.68 -10.96
CA SER A 17 -36.03 -2.58 -9.86
C SER A 17 -34.63 -2.37 -10.43
N LEU A 18 -34.18 -1.11 -10.46
CA LEU A 18 -32.85 -0.71 -10.86
C LEU A 18 -31.87 -1.07 -9.72
N PHE A 19 -31.15 -2.19 -9.86
CA PHE A 19 -29.95 -2.44 -9.06
C PHE A 19 -28.87 -1.44 -9.49
N LEU A 20 -28.70 -0.38 -8.69
CA LEU A 20 -27.58 0.54 -8.80
C LEU A 20 -26.32 -0.20 -8.33
N ALA A 21 -25.61 -0.86 -9.25
CA ALA A 21 -24.27 -1.30 -9.00
C ALA A 21 -23.40 -0.04 -8.84
N LEU A 22 -23.08 0.33 -7.60
CA LEU A 22 -22.00 1.27 -7.32
C LEU A 22 -20.72 0.61 -7.83
N SER A 23 -20.32 0.94 -9.06
CA SER A 23 -18.93 0.82 -9.46
C SER A 23 -18.15 1.79 -8.57
N LEU A 24 -17.52 1.26 -7.52
CA LEU A 24 -16.43 1.94 -6.83
C LEU A 24 -15.35 2.16 -7.88
N VAL A 25 -15.33 3.36 -8.47
CA VAL A 25 -14.13 3.90 -9.09
C VAL A 25 -13.11 3.97 -7.95
N PRO A 26 -11.93 3.34 -8.07
CA PRO A 26 -10.91 3.48 -7.04
C PRO A 26 -10.65 4.96 -6.85
N ALA A 27 -10.73 5.43 -5.60
CA ALA A 27 -10.26 6.77 -5.28
C ALA A 27 -8.81 6.86 -5.76
N ALA A 28 -8.53 7.81 -6.65
CA ALA A 28 -7.17 8.12 -7.04
C ALA A 28 -6.38 8.37 -5.76
N HIS A 29 -5.41 7.50 -5.46
CA HIS A 29 -4.46 7.72 -4.38
C HIS A 29 -3.85 9.10 -4.61
N ALA A 30 -4.07 10.00 -3.65
CA ALA A 30 -3.52 11.34 -3.71
C ALA A 30 -2.00 11.21 -3.74
N ALA A 31 -1.36 11.82 -4.74
CA ALA A 31 0.08 11.74 -4.93
C ALA A 31 0.80 12.17 -3.63
N THR A 32 1.57 11.28 -3.01
CA THR A 32 2.44 11.59 -1.87
C THR A 32 3.68 12.33 -2.38
N GLY A 33 3.48 13.59 -2.78
CA GLY A 33 4.55 14.48 -3.22
C GLY A 33 4.04 15.55 -4.19
N SER A 34 4.50 16.80 -4.01
CA SER A 34 4.22 17.86 -4.98
C SER A 34 5.24 17.81 -6.12
N PRO A 35 4.85 18.09 -7.37
CA PRO A 35 5.80 18.28 -8.47
C PRO A 35 6.91 19.26 -8.08
N GLN A 36 8.15 18.88 -8.38
CA GLN A 36 9.33 19.71 -8.21
C GLN A 36 9.81 20.14 -9.59
N GLU A 37 9.90 21.44 -9.84
CA GLU A 37 10.26 21.98 -11.14
C GLU A 37 11.49 22.88 -11.04
N PHE A 38 12.35 22.83 -12.07
CA PHE A 38 13.59 23.59 -12.18
C PHE A 38 14.54 23.38 -11.01
N VAL A 39 14.58 22.17 -10.47
CA VAL A 39 15.45 21.82 -9.35
C VAL A 39 16.90 21.84 -9.82
N PRO A 40 17.76 22.73 -9.29
CA PRO A 40 19.14 22.80 -9.71
C PRO A 40 19.88 21.54 -9.29
N TYR A 41 20.75 21.04 -10.17
CA TYR A 41 21.62 19.90 -9.88
C TYR A 41 22.99 20.10 -10.51
N THR A 42 24.03 19.82 -9.74
CA THR A 42 25.43 19.84 -10.17
C THR A 42 26.01 18.47 -9.93
N ASP A 43 26.54 17.84 -10.98
CA ASP A 43 27.14 16.52 -10.88
C ASP A 43 28.50 16.55 -10.15
N SER A 44 29.04 15.37 -9.86
CA SER A 44 30.37 15.20 -9.24
C SER A 44 31.54 15.81 -10.04
N HIS A 45 31.34 16.18 -11.31
CA HIS A 45 32.34 16.80 -12.18
C HIS A 45 32.18 18.33 -12.26
N GLY A 46 31.22 18.91 -11.53
CA GLY A 46 30.93 20.35 -11.53
C GLY A 46 30.05 20.82 -12.68
N THR A 47 29.44 19.91 -13.44
CA THR A 47 28.51 20.23 -14.52
C THR A 47 27.14 20.51 -13.93
N SER A 48 26.58 21.69 -14.18
CA SER A 48 25.29 22.12 -13.63
C SER A 48 24.18 22.19 -14.68
N SER A 49 22.98 21.78 -14.30
CA SER A 49 21.73 22.03 -15.02
C SER A 49 20.55 21.96 -14.03
N ASN A 50 19.36 21.61 -14.51
CA ASN A 50 18.21 21.38 -13.65
C ASN A 50 17.33 20.23 -14.16
N TYR A 51 16.46 19.75 -13.28
CA TYR A 51 15.47 18.71 -13.57
C TYR A 51 14.08 19.08 -13.05
N HIS A 52 13.07 18.38 -13.57
CA HIS A 52 11.73 18.31 -12.99
C HIS A 52 11.47 16.90 -12.51
N PHE A 53 10.92 16.75 -11.30
CA PHE A 53 10.51 15.46 -10.75
C PHE A 53 9.02 15.48 -10.40
N TYR A 54 8.28 14.54 -10.96
CA TYR A 54 6.84 14.41 -10.80
C TYR A 54 6.52 13.07 -10.12
N PRO A 55 6.39 13.05 -8.78
CA PRO A 55 6.02 11.84 -8.07
C PRO A 55 4.61 11.40 -8.46
N SER A 56 4.45 10.12 -8.75
CA SER A 56 3.16 9.45 -8.93
C SER A 56 2.43 9.25 -7.60
N GLY A 57 3.19 9.28 -6.49
CA GLY A 57 2.72 9.03 -5.13
C GLY A 57 2.42 7.56 -4.83
N ARG A 58 2.93 6.69 -5.69
CA ARG A 58 2.80 5.25 -5.57
C ARG A 58 4.05 4.68 -4.90
N GLU A 59 3.87 3.71 -4.01
CA GLU A 59 4.99 2.95 -3.48
C GLU A 59 5.62 2.08 -4.59
N ASN A 60 6.95 1.96 -4.57
CA ASN A 60 7.72 1.23 -5.58
C ASN A 60 7.41 1.69 -7.02
N ALA A 61 7.20 2.99 -7.22
CA ALA A 61 6.97 3.54 -8.55
C ALA A 61 8.17 3.23 -9.47
N GLY A 62 7.89 2.93 -10.75
CA GLY A 62 8.94 2.92 -11.76
C GLY A 62 9.47 4.33 -12.00
N LEU A 63 10.61 4.48 -12.68
CA LEU A 63 11.14 5.78 -13.07
C LEU A 63 11.12 5.93 -14.59
N LEU A 64 10.32 6.87 -15.10
CA LEU A 64 10.32 7.29 -16.50
C LEU A 64 11.11 8.59 -16.66
N VAL A 65 12.26 8.50 -17.33
CA VAL A 65 13.11 9.65 -17.63
C VAL A 65 12.78 10.18 -19.01
N HIS A 66 12.63 11.49 -19.16
CA HIS A 66 12.40 12.14 -20.45
C HIS A 66 13.49 13.17 -20.76
N LEU A 67 14.12 13.00 -21.93
CA LEU A 67 15.10 13.92 -22.50
C LEU A 67 14.48 14.65 -23.68
N ASP A 68 14.35 15.96 -23.55
CA ASP A 68 13.74 16.79 -24.58
C ASP A 68 14.67 16.99 -25.79
N GLY A 69 14.10 17.44 -26.91
CA GLY A 69 14.83 17.74 -28.14
C GLY A 69 15.68 19.00 -28.05
N ASP A 70 16.37 19.32 -29.14
CA ASP A 70 17.23 20.49 -29.21
C ASP A 70 16.45 21.77 -28.88
N GLY A 71 17.07 22.67 -28.11
CA GLY A 71 16.42 23.88 -27.59
C GLY A 71 15.60 23.68 -26.31
N GLN A 72 15.27 22.43 -25.93
CA GLN A 72 14.69 22.04 -24.63
C GLN A 72 13.33 22.69 -24.31
N TYR A 73 12.48 22.91 -25.32
CA TYR A 73 11.21 23.62 -25.16
C TYR A 73 10.24 22.96 -24.17
N GLY A 74 10.00 21.66 -24.28
CA GLY A 74 9.13 20.90 -23.39
C GLY A 74 9.62 20.90 -21.94
N HIS A 75 10.94 20.83 -21.73
CA HIS A 75 11.52 20.97 -20.40
C HIS A 75 11.38 22.42 -19.88
N ASP A 76 11.74 23.42 -20.67
CA ASP A 76 11.69 24.83 -20.27
C ASP A 76 10.24 25.34 -20.09
N ASN A 77 9.23 24.60 -20.58
CA ASN A 77 7.80 24.94 -20.49
C ASN A 77 6.99 23.76 -19.88
N PRO A 78 7.18 23.42 -18.59
CA PRO A 78 6.62 22.20 -17.99
C PRO A 78 5.09 22.17 -17.97
N ARG A 79 4.41 23.31 -18.12
CA ARG A 79 2.94 23.42 -18.19
C ARG A 79 2.38 23.34 -19.61
N SER A 80 3.24 23.27 -20.62
CA SER A 80 2.83 23.12 -22.00
C SER A 80 2.29 21.71 -22.25
N THR A 81 1.16 21.62 -22.95
CA THR A 81 0.61 20.34 -23.42
C THR A 81 1.41 19.74 -24.57
N TYR A 82 2.46 20.41 -25.03
CA TYR A 82 3.37 19.92 -26.06
C TYR A 82 4.18 18.69 -25.61
N ALA A 83 4.59 18.61 -24.33
CA ALA A 83 5.44 17.51 -23.86
C ALA A 83 4.99 16.95 -22.51
N LEU A 84 5.21 17.70 -21.43
CA LEU A 84 5.09 17.18 -20.07
C LEU A 84 3.65 17.20 -19.55
N ALA A 85 2.93 18.32 -19.71
CA ALA A 85 1.61 18.53 -19.13
C ALA A 85 0.44 18.10 -20.02
N GLY A 86 -0.77 18.16 -19.46
CA GLY A 86 -2.01 17.77 -20.12
C GLY A 86 -2.30 16.28 -20.02
N SER A 87 -3.54 15.89 -20.33
CA SER A 87 -4.00 14.49 -20.26
C SER A 87 -3.27 13.54 -21.22
N SER A 88 -2.68 14.09 -22.28
CA SER A 88 -1.87 13.38 -23.26
C SER A 88 -0.36 13.66 -23.10
N GLY A 89 0.03 14.33 -22.02
CA GLY A 89 1.42 14.61 -21.68
C GLY A 89 2.13 13.40 -21.09
N ILE A 90 3.46 13.49 -21.02
CA ILE A 90 4.33 12.43 -20.50
C ILE A 90 4.05 12.17 -19.02
N VAL A 91 3.82 13.23 -18.21
CA VAL A 91 3.59 13.09 -16.76
C VAL A 91 2.31 12.31 -16.51
N ALA A 92 1.19 12.75 -17.10
CA ALA A 92 -0.10 12.09 -16.93
C ALA A 92 -0.04 10.62 -17.39
N ARG A 93 0.66 10.34 -18.49
CA ARG A 93 0.81 8.97 -18.97
C ARG A 93 1.69 8.12 -18.06
N GLY A 94 2.86 8.62 -17.67
CA GLY A 94 3.76 7.91 -16.75
C GLY A 94 3.06 7.53 -15.45
N HIS A 95 2.36 8.48 -14.82
CA HIS A 95 1.58 8.24 -13.61
C HIS A 95 0.52 7.15 -13.79
N SER A 96 -0.24 7.19 -14.89
CA SER A 96 -1.26 6.15 -15.16
C SER A 96 -0.69 4.75 -15.40
N HIS A 97 0.63 4.63 -15.60
CA HIS A 97 1.35 3.37 -15.75
C HIS A 97 2.19 3.00 -14.50
N GLY A 98 2.09 3.79 -13.43
CA GLY A 98 2.80 3.55 -12.18
C GLY A 98 4.24 4.06 -12.14
N PHE A 99 4.58 5.04 -12.97
CA PHE A 99 5.92 5.63 -13.01
C PHE A 99 5.94 7.03 -12.41
N ASP A 100 6.95 7.33 -11.58
CA ASP A 100 7.43 8.69 -11.37
C ASP A 100 8.07 9.20 -12.66
N VAL A 101 7.97 10.51 -12.92
CA VAL A 101 8.52 11.11 -14.14
C VAL A 101 9.63 12.08 -13.81
N LEU A 102 10.79 11.87 -14.43
CA LEU A 102 11.95 12.76 -14.37
C LEU A 102 12.15 13.41 -15.74
N SER A 103 12.00 14.72 -15.85
CA SER A 103 12.45 15.46 -17.04
C SER A 103 13.81 16.07 -16.76
N VAL A 104 14.80 15.79 -17.61
CA VAL A 104 16.17 16.28 -17.42
C VAL A 104 16.50 17.28 -18.50
N ARG A 105 17.03 18.44 -18.09
CA ARG A 105 17.57 19.42 -19.03
C ARG A 105 19.03 19.13 -19.32
N THR A 106 19.42 19.13 -20.60
CA THR A 106 20.83 19.03 -20.97
C THR A 106 21.67 20.10 -20.27
N PRO A 107 22.85 19.76 -19.72
CA PRO A 107 23.78 20.75 -19.19
C PRO A 107 24.55 21.48 -20.29
N SER A 108 24.46 21.04 -21.55
CA SER A 108 25.19 21.65 -22.66
C SER A 108 24.70 23.08 -22.95
N ALA A 109 25.64 24.00 -23.14
CA ALA A 109 25.36 25.40 -23.39
C ALA A 109 24.62 25.65 -24.71
N ASP A 110 24.82 24.78 -25.70
CA ASP A 110 24.14 24.81 -27.01
C ASP A 110 22.71 24.25 -26.97
N LYS A 111 22.25 23.79 -25.79
CA LYS A 111 20.93 23.19 -25.55
C LYS A 111 20.66 21.92 -26.37
N THR A 112 21.71 21.16 -26.68
CA THR A 112 21.57 19.85 -27.32
C THR A 112 22.05 18.75 -26.38
N TRP A 113 21.59 17.51 -26.61
CA TRP A 113 22.10 16.35 -25.87
C TRP A 113 23.23 15.63 -26.62
N TRP A 114 23.19 15.60 -27.95
CA TRP A 114 23.99 14.68 -28.76
C TRP A 114 25.33 15.26 -29.21
N THR A 115 25.55 16.59 -29.16
CA THR A 115 26.80 17.21 -29.61
C THR A 115 27.97 16.95 -28.64
N SER A 116 27.66 16.71 -27.37
CA SER A 116 28.64 16.53 -26.29
C SER A 116 28.35 15.26 -25.48
N CYS A 117 28.44 14.09 -26.14
CA CYS A 117 28.08 12.79 -25.53
C CYS A 117 28.72 12.58 -24.14
N ALA A 118 30.04 12.70 -24.00
CA ALA A 118 30.73 12.30 -22.77
C ALA A 118 30.32 13.11 -21.52
N PRO A 119 30.32 14.46 -21.54
CA PRO A 119 29.80 15.26 -20.43
C PRO A 119 28.32 14.97 -20.12
N ASN A 120 27.48 14.85 -21.16
CA ASN A 120 26.05 14.61 -20.97
C ASN A 120 25.75 13.20 -20.43
N ILE A 121 26.53 12.18 -20.81
CA ILE A 121 26.48 10.83 -20.23
C ILE A 121 26.84 10.88 -18.74
N ALA A 122 27.94 11.56 -18.39
CA ALA A 122 28.39 11.68 -17.00
C ALA A 122 27.33 12.36 -16.13
N TYR A 123 26.82 13.51 -16.59
CA TYR A 123 25.77 14.25 -15.90
C TYR A 123 24.49 13.42 -15.70
N LEU A 124 24.01 12.74 -16.75
CA LEU A 124 22.79 11.95 -16.65
C LEU A 124 22.98 10.74 -15.72
N ASN A 125 24.11 10.04 -15.79
CA ASN A 125 24.39 8.92 -14.88
C ASN A 125 24.44 9.36 -13.41
N ASP A 126 25.09 10.48 -13.13
CA ASP A 126 25.22 11.04 -11.79
C ASP A 126 23.86 11.49 -11.23
N LEU A 127 23.06 12.20 -12.04
CA LEU A 127 21.69 12.56 -11.68
C LEU A 127 20.79 11.34 -11.46
N LEU A 128 20.87 10.30 -12.31
CA LEU A 128 20.08 9.09 -12.12
C LEU A 128 20.46 8.35 -10.83
N ALA A 129 21.74 8.32 -10.48
CA ALA A 129 22.19 7.77 -9.19
C ALA A 129 21.64 8.59 -8.02
N HIS A 130 21.65 9.92 -8.11
CA HIS A 130 21.06 10.79 -7.10
C HIS A 130 19.55 10.56 -6.93
N ILE A 131 18.78 10.55 -8.03
CA ILE A 131 17.32 10.37 -7.99
C ILE A 131 16.99 8.99 -7.44
N ARG A 132 17.63 7.91 -7.92
CA ARG A 132 17.36 6.55 -7.44
C ARG A 132 17.85 6.30 -6.01
N GLY A 133 18.82 7.06 -5.53
CA GLY A 133 19.26 7.02 -4.13
C GLY A 133 18.35 7.82 -3.19
N THR A 134 17.66 8.84 -3.70
CA THR A 134 16.75 9.71 -2.93
C THR A 134 15.32 9.18 -2.94
N HIS A 135 14.93 8.51 -4.02
CA HIS A 135 13.60 7.97 -4.24
C HIS A 135 13.71 6.47 -4.50
N ASP A 136 12.95 5.66 -3.76
CA ASP A 136 12.88 4.23 -4.01
C ASP A 136 12.24 3.97 -5.38
N SER A 137 13.09 3.77 -6.37
CA SER A 137 12.74 3.76 -7.78
C SER A 137 12.84 2.34 -8.32
N GLY A 138 11.71 1.82 -8.79
CA GLY A 138 11.59 0.52 -9.41
C GLY A 138 12.16 0.48 -10.85
N PRO A 139 11.46 -0.19 -11.79
CA PRO A 139 11.90 -0.30 -13.19
C PRO A 139 12.25 1.05 -13.83
N LEU A 140 13.39 1.11 -14.51
CA LEU A 140 13.83 2.31 -15.25
C LEU A 140 13.39 2.24 -16.71
N TRP A 141 12.74 3.30 -17.16
CA TRP A 141 12.39 3.56 -18.55
C TRP A 141 12.92 4.92 -18.99
N LEU A 142 13.40 5.00 -20.23
CA LEU A 142 13.88 6.24 -20.82
C LEU A 142 12.98 6.63 -22.00
N SER A 143 12.85 7.92 -22.22
CA SER A 143 12.23 8.48 -23.40
C SER A 143 13.00 9.69 -23.90
N GLY A 144 13.06 9.87 -25.20
CA GLY A 144 13.71 11.01 -25.84
C GLY A 144 12.83 11.58 -26.96
N PHE A 145 12.99 12.87 -27.25
CA PHE A 145 12.47 13.49 -28.47
C PHE A 145 13.61 14.10 -29.28
N SER A 146 13.61 13.96 -30.61
CA SER A 146 14.55 14.61 -31.53
C SER A 146 16.01 14.43 -31.04
N GLY A 147 16.76 15.50 -30.77
CA GLY A 147 18.12 15.44 -30.22
C GLY A 147 18.29 14.63 -28.92
N GLY A 148 17.25 14.54 -28.08
CA GLY A 148 17.22 13.64 -26.92
C GLY A 148 17.14 12.16 -27.32
N SER A 149 16.33 11.83 -28.33
CA SER A 149 16.31 10.48 -28.93
C SER A 149 17.67 10.13 -29.53
N GLU A 150 18.31 11.09 -30.21
CA GLU A 150 19.65 10.90 -30.78
C GLU A 150 20.67 10.59 -29.69
N PHE A 151 20.71 11.38 -28.63
CA PHE A 151 21.62 11.12 -27.53
C PHE A 151 21.38 9.74 -26.90
N LEU A 152 20.12 9.36 -26.68
CA LEU A 152 19.80 8.05 -26.11
C LEU A 152 20.34 6.91 -26.98
N SER A 153 20.05 6.91 -28.28
CA SER A 153 20.40 5.79 -29.16
C SER A 153 21.81 5.88 -29.77
N VAL A 154 22.44 7.06 -29.78
CA VAL A 154 23.78 7.24 -30.37
C VAL A 154 24.87 7.22 -29.30
N CYS A 155 24.63 7.87 -28.15
CA CYS A 155 25.64 8.06 -27.09
C CYS A 155 25.39 7.14 -25.88
N PHE A 156 24.17 7.20 -25.32
CA PHE A 156 23.92 6.72 -23.97
C PHE A 156 23.71 5.21 -23.90
N ILE A 157 22.74 4.66 -24.62
CA ILE A 157 22.45 3.22 -24.64
C ILE A 157 23.65 2.37 -25.09
N PRO A 158 24.38 2.72 -26.16
CA PRO A 158 25.54 1.94 -26.60
C PRO A 158 26.61 1.78 -25.51
N SER A 159 26.78 2.78 -24.66
CA SER A 159 27.83 2.79 -23.64
C SER A 159 27.34 2.34 -22.25
N GLN A 160 26.05 2.52 -21.94
CA GLN A 160 25.52 2.37 -20.57
C GLN A 160 24.57 1.19 -20.36
N ALA A 161 23.95 0.62 -21.40
CA ALA A 161 22.84 -0.32 -21.24
C ALA A 161 23.16 -1.53 -20.34
N ASN A 162 24.38 -2.08 -20.45
CA ASN A 162 24.83 -3.22 -19.65
C ASN A 162 24.94 -2.95 -18.13
N ARG A 163 24.97 -1.68 -17.71
CA ARG A 163 25.06 -1.29 -16.29
C ARG A 163 23.79 -0.61 -15.78
N LEU A 164 23.07 0.04 -16.68
CA LEU A 164 21.93 0.90 -16.34
C LEU A 164 20.72 0.12 -15.83
N GLY A 165 20.48 -1.07 -16.38
CA GLY A 165 19.30 -1.89 -16.07
C GLY A 165 17.97 -1.28 -16.54
N ALA A 166 18.01 -0.42 -17.58
CA ALA A 166 16.79 0.09 -18.19
C ALA A 166 16.02 -1.04 -18.88
N GLN A 167 14.71 -1.11 -18.65
CA GLN A 167 13.83 -2.12 -19.23
C GLN A 167 13.23 -1.66 -20.56
N GLY A 168 13.16 -0.35 -20.81
CA GLY A 168 12.67 0.16 -22.08
C GLY A 168 13.17 1.56 -22.41
N VAL A 169 13.29 1.82 -23.72
CA VAL A 169 13.69 3.11 -24.28
C VAL A 169 12.70 3.49 -25.37
N VAL A 170 12.13 4.69 -25.30
CA VAL A 170 11.17 5.21 -26.28
C VAL A 170 11.76 6.42 -27.01
N MET A 171 11.89 6.35 -28.32
CA MET A 171 12.45 7.42 -29.15
C MET A 171 11.35 8.05 -29.98
N PHE A 172 11.11 9.34 -29.76
CA PHE A 172 10.18 10.15 -30.56
C PHE A 172 10.94 10.96 -31.59
N GLY A 173 10.43 10.98 -32.83
CA GLY A 173 10.85 11.94 -33.84
C GLY A 173 12.36 11.97 -34.07
N GLY A 174 13.03 10.82 -34.16
CA GLY A 174 14.46 10.76 -34.42
C GLY A 174 15.17 9.60 -33.72
N GLY A 175 16.41 9.85 -33.31
CA GLY A 175 17.34 8.82 -32.86
C GLY A 175 18.45 8.58 -33.90
N GLY A 176 18.94 7.36 -33.95
CA GLY A 176 19.96 6.97 -34.90
C GLY A 176 20.65 5.68 -34.51
N ARG A 177 21.40 5.13 -35.45
CA ARG A 177 22.31 4.02 -35.17
C ARG A 177 23.36 4.45 -34.15
N ALA A 178 23.74 3.52 -33.28
CA ALA A 178 24.84 3.74 -32.35
C ALA A 178 26.11 4.17 -33.10
N TRP A 179 26.92 5.04 -32.47
CA TRP A 179 28.35 4.95 -32.70
C TRP A 179 28.81 3.63 -32.08
N PRO A 180 29.61 2.82 -32.80
CA PRO A 180 29.86 1.43 -32.43
C PRO A 180 30.25 1.35 -30.94
N PRO A 181 29.55 0.51 -30.16
CA PRO A 181 29.77 0.45 -28.72
C PRO A 181 31.19 -0.06 -28.46
N GLU A 182 31.78 0.37 -27.34
CA GLU A 182 33.07 -0.17 -26.89
C GLU A 182 32.96 -1.67 -26.56
N GLU A 183 31.76 -2.14 -26.17
CA GLU A 183 31.47 -3.53 -25.78
C GLU A 183 30.08 -4.00 -26.28
N PRO A 184 29.90 -5.28 -26.66
CA PRO A 184 28.60 -5.80 -27.08
C PRO A 184 27.57 -5.84 -25.94
N PHE A 185 26.28 -5.88 -26.27
CA PHE A 185 25.21 -6.03 -25.27
C PHE A 185 25.29 -7.41 -24.59
N THR A 186 25.13 -7.42 -23.26
CA THR A 186 25.06 -8.68 -22.49
C THR A 186 23.76 -9.43 -22.75
N ALA A 187 23.75 -10.74 -22.50
CA ALA A 187 22.54 -11.56 -22.58
C ALA A 187 21.41 -11.02 -21.68
N GLN A 188 21.74 -10.49 -20.50
CA GLN A 188 20.75 -9.87 -19.62
C GLN A 188 20.11 -8.65 -20.27
N THR A 189 20.93 -7.72 -20.81
CA THR A 189 20.44 -6.54 -21.53
C THR A 189 19.51 -6.92 -22.68
N LEU A 190 19.90 -7.90 -23.49
CA LEU A 190 19.11 -8.38 -24.63
C LEU A 190 17.78 -9.04 -24.20
N ALA A 191 17.75 -9.67 -23.02
CA ALA A 191 16.56 -10.33 -22.51
C ALA A 191 15.56 -9.36 -21.87
N THR A 192 16.00 -8.23 -21.33
CA THR A 192 15.15 -7.33 -20.54
C THR A 192 14.86 -5.98 -21.17
N MET A 193 15.73 -5.46 -22.05
CA MET A 193 15.57 -4.12 -22.61
C MET A 193 14.83 -4.15 -23.94
N SER A 194 13.79 -3.32 -24.07
CA SER A 194 13.12 -3.06 -25.35
C SER A 194 13.38 -1.64 -25.87
N MET A 195 13.34 -1.45 -27.19
CA MET A 195 13.50 -0.16 -27.85
C MET A 195 12.32 0.14 -28.78
N HIS A 196 11.64 1.25 -28.54
CA HIS A 196 10.42 1.64 -29.25
C HIS A 196 10.63 2.93 -30.03
N TRP A 197 10.63 2.83 -31.35
CA TRP A 197 10.91 3.92 -32.29
C TRP A 197 9.61 4.47 -32.84
N ILE A 198 9.34 5.75 -32.63
CA ILE A 198 8.05 6.37 -32.93
C ILE A 198 8.29 7.70 -33.66
N THR A 199 8.17 7.67 -34.98
CA THR A 199 8.44 8.84 -35.83
C THR A 199 7.41 8.92 -36.94
N GLY A 200 6.82 10.09 -37.17
CA GLY A 200 5.80 10.26 -38.20
C GLY A 200 6.33 10.05 -39.62
N LEU A 201 5.46 9.59 -40.53
CA LEU A 201 5.83 9.39 -41.94
C LEU A 201 6.16 10.70 -42.66
N GLU A 202 5.69 11.84 -42.16
CA GLU A 202 5.97 13.16 -42.73
C GLU A 202 7.21 13.81 -42.10
N ASP A 203 7.83 13.20 -41.10
CA ASP A 203 9.02 13.71 -40.41
C ASP A 203 10.31 13.37 -41.18
N THR A 204 10.41 13.93 -42.38
CA THR A 204 11.49 13.69 -43.36
C THR A 204 12.26 14.96 -43.66
N ALA A 205 13.46 14.84 -44.21
CA ALA A 205 14.27 16.00 -44.62
C ALA A 205 13.53 16.96 -45.58
N ALA A 206 12.62 16.45 -46.42
CA ALA A 206 11.86 17.27 -47.35
C ALA A 206 10.84 18.20 -46.66
N ASN A 207 10.36 17.80 -45.47
CA ASN A 207 9.38 18.53 -44.69
C ASN A 207 10.02 19.27 -43.49
N SER A 208 11.34 19.24 -43.38
CA SER A 208 12.11 19.90 -42.33
C SER A 208 12.79 21.16 -42.87
N PRO A 209 12.54 22.36 -42.30
CA PRO A 209 13.23 23.59 -42.69
C PRO A 209 14.77 23.50 -42.60
N GLU A 210 15.26 22.69 -41.67
CA GLU A 210 16.70 22.44 -41.42
C GLU A 210 17.22 21.17 -42.11
N GLY A 211 16.39 20.51 -42.92
CA GLY A 211 16.77 19.29 -43.65
C GLY A 211 16.99 18.05 -42.79
N TYR A 212 16.52 18.04 -41.53
CA TYR A 212 16.61 16.89 -40.64
C TYR A 212 15.68 15.76 -41.09
N ASP A 213 16.23 14.56 -41.29
CA ASP A 213 15.49 13.34 -41.65
C ASP A 213 15.27 12.45 -40.43
N ALA A 214 14.34 12.85 -39.55
CA ALA A 214 14.08 12.11 -38.33
C ALA A 214 13.60 10.66 -38.61
N LEU A 215 12.77 10.48 -39.63
CA LEU A 215 12.24 9.18 -40.02
C LEU A 215 13.36 8.25 -40.50
N GLY A 216 14.21 8.70 -41.43
CA GLY A 216 15.33 7.90 -41.91
C GLY A 216 16.31 7.56 -40.80
N ARG A 217 16.55 8.48 -39.87
CA ARG A 217 17.41 8.24 -38.70
C ARG A 217 16.82 7.23 -37.72
N ALA A 218 15.54 7.35 -37.41
CA ALA A 218 14.83 6.40 -36.55
C ALA A 218 14.81 4.99 -37.17
N GLN A 219 14.54 4.88 -38.47
CA GLN A 219 14.57 3.59 -39.19
C GLN A 219 15.96 2.97 -39.21
N SER A 220 17.00 3.79 -39.40
CA SER A 220 18.40 3.34 -39.34
C SER A 220 18.79 2.83 -37.95
N GLY A 221 18.37 3.54 -36.89
CA GLY A 221 18.53 3.10 -35.51
C GLY A 221 17.79 1.80 -35.22
N TYR A 222 16.50 1.74 -35.55
CA TYR A 222 15.67 0.55 -35.43
C TYR A 222 16.32 -0.68 -36.07
N ALA A 223 16.77 -0.57 -37.33
CA ALA A 223 17.42 -1.67 -38.03
C ALA A 223 18.74 -2.11 -37.35
N TYR A 224 19.54 -1.14 -36.88
CA TYR A 224 20.79 -1.43 -36.19
C TYR A 224 20.57 -2.21 -34.88
N TYR A 225 19.67 -1.73 -34.03
CA TYR A 225 19.42 -2.35 -32.72
C TYR A 225 18.70 -3.70 -32.82
N LEU A 226 17.81 -3.84 -33.81
CA LEU A 226 17.20 -5.13 -34.12
C LEU A 226 18.27 -6.14 -34.58
N ALA A 227 19.21 -5.73 -35.43
CA ALA A 227 20.32 -6.58 -35.87
C ALA A 227 21.31 -6.93 -34.73
N ALA A 228 21.42 -6.06 -33.71
CA ALA A 228 22.17 -6.33 -32.49
C ALA A 228 21.44 -7.26 -31.51
N GLY A 229 20.22 -7.72 -31.84
CA GLY A 229 19.43 -8.64 -31.02
C GLY A 229 18.56 -7.97 -29.96
N VAL A 230 18.49 -6.63 -29.93
CA VAL A 230 17.64 -5.90 -28.98
C VAL A 230 16.19 -5.96 -29.46
N THR A 231 15.28 -6.35 -28.57
CA THR A 231 13.84 -6.33 -28.85
C THR A 231 13.42 -4.92 -29.26
N SER A 232 13.03 -4.73 -30.52
CA SER A 232 12.76 -3.40 -31.08
C SER A 232 11.45 -3.34 -31.85
N THR A 233 10.70 -2.24 -31.73
CA THR A 233 9.47 -1.98 -32.50
C THR A 233 9.53 -0.63 -33.21
N GLY A 234 9.08 -0.56 -34.46
CA GLY A 234 8.94 0.70 -35.20
C GLY A 234 7.48 1.08 -35.42
N THR A 235 7.10 2.30 -35.06
CA THR A 235 5.75 2.88 -35.24
C THR A 235 5.86 4.13 -36.10
N TRP A 236 5.26 4.09 -37.29
CA TRP A 236 5.40 5.14 -38.31
C TRP A 236 4.03 5.74 -38.68
N PRO A 237 3.45 6.61 -37.83
CA PRO A 237 2.10 7.14 -38.05
C PRO A 237 2.03 8.12 -39.22
N ALA A 238 0.99 8.00 -40.04
CA ALA A 238 0.71 8.93 -41.13
C ALA A 238 0.21 10.30 -40.62
N GLY A 239 0.50 11.37 -41.37
CA GLY A 239 0.06 12.73 -41.03
C GLY A 239 0.76 13.33 -39.80
N ILE A 240 1.82 12.68 -39.31
CA ILE A 240 2.65 13.19 -38.23
C ILE A 240 3.99 13.66 -38.79
N ASP A 241 4.36 14.88 -38.41
CA ASP A 241 5.64 15.53 -38.71
C ASP A 241 6.43 15.80 -37.42
N HIS A 242 7.61 16.41 -37.54
CA HIS A 242 8.50 16.69 -36.42
C HIS A 242 7.87 17.57 -35.32
N TYR A 243 6.94 18.44 -35.70
CA TYR A 243 6.37 19.45 -34.80
C TYR A 243 5.07 18.94 -34.17
N ASN A 244 4.21 18.30 -34.96
CA ASN A 244 2.88 17.89 -34.53
C ASN A 244 2.86 16.54 -33.77
N ILE A 245 3.99 15.84 -33.73
CA ILE A 245 4.20 14.73 -32.78
C ILE A 245 4.20 15.24 -31.34
N GLY A 246 4.61 16.50 -31.13
CA GLY A 246 4.37 17.24 -29.90
C GLY A 246 2.89 17.25 -29.53
N GLY A 247 2.60 17.02 -28.26
CA GLY A 247 1.26 16.84 -27.71
C GLY A 247 0.70 15.42 -27.86
N LYS A 248 1.48 14.50 -28.46
CA LYS A 248 1.10 13.09 -28.63
C LYS A 248 2.03 12.13 -27.90
N PHE A 249 3.09 12.59 -27.25
CA PHE A 249 4.04 11.72 -26.53
C PHE A 249 3.36 10.80 -25.52
N GLY A 250 2.48 11.31 -24.65
CA GLY A 250 1.73 10.47 -23.70
C GLY A 250 0.73 9.53 -24.37
N THR A 251 0.28 9.80 -25.59
CA THR A 251 -0.56 8.83 -26.35
C THR A 251 0.27 7.63 -26.76
N PHE A 252 1.46 7.86 -27.31
CA PHE A 252 2.35 6.80 -27.75
C PHE A 252 3.03 6.05 -26.61
N LEU A 253 3.41 6.76 -25.54
CA LEU A 253 3.90 6.12 -24.31
C LEU A 253 2.89 5.11 -23.77
N GLY A 254 1.59 5.41 -23.80
CA GLY A 254 0.56 4.48 -23.34
C GLY A 254 0.40 3.20 -24.19
N GLN A 255 1.00 3.15 -25.37
CA GLN A 255 1.01 1.96 -26.21
C GLN A 255 2.18 1.03 -25.88
N VAL A 256 3.26 1.55 -25.29
CA VAL A 256 4.54 0.82 -25.13
C VAL A 256 4.98 0.68 -23.68
N LEU A 257 4.60 1.61 -22.79
CA LEU A 257 4.90 1.50 -21.37
C LEU A 257 4.08 0.35 -20.76
N PRO A 258 4.69 -0.51 -19.94
CA PRO A 258 3.94 -1.48 -19.14
C PRO A 258 3.10 -0.75 -18.10
N VAL A 259 2.02 -1.38 -17.65
CA VAL A 259 1.31 -0.93 -16.44
C VAL A 259 1.91 -1.69 -15.27
N LEU A 260 2.52 -0.99 -14.31
CA LEU A 260 3.12 -1.64 -13.15
C LEU A 260 2.05 -2.13 -12.16
N PRO A 261 2.14 -3.38 -11.69
CA PRO A 261 1.12 -3.99 -10.83
C PRO A 261 1.12 -3.30 -9.47
N GLU A 262 -0.01 -2.76 -8.99
CA GLU A 262 -0.13 -2.18 -7.63
C GLU A 262 0.51 -3.07 -6.56
N PRO A 263 1.28 -2.50 -5.60
CA PRO A 263 1.81 -3.29 -4.51
C PRO A 263 0.64 -4.01 -3.83
N GLU A 264 0.80 -5.31 -3.60
CA GLU A 264 -0.19 -6.05 -2.83
C GLU A 264 -0.29 -5.38 -1.45
N PRO A 265 -1.51 -5.16 -0.93
CA PRO A 265 -1.65 -4.62 0.42
C PRO A 265 -0.88 -5.51 1.38
N GLU A 266 -0.08 -4.91 2.25
CA GLU A 266 0.58 -5.69 3.31
C GLU A 266 -0.49 -6.54 4.01
N PRO A 267 -0.21 -7.83 4.28
CA PRO A 267 -1.17 -8.66 4.99
C PRO A 267 -1.52 -7.95 6.29
N GLU A 268 -2.83 -7.78 6.55
CA GLU A 268 -3.27 -7.23 7.81
C GLU A 268 -2.55 -7.96 8.95
N PRO A 269 -2.00 -7.25 9.95
CA PRO A 269 -1.33 -7.89 11.05
C PRO A 269 -2.28 -8.94 11.63
N GLU A 270 -1.79 -10.18 11.78
CA GLU A 270 -2.57 -11.24 12.40
C GLU A 270 -3.13 -10.70 13.72
N PRO A 271 -4.42 -10.91 14.01
CA PRO A 271 -5.00 -10.44 15.25
C PRO A 271 -4.13 -10.96 16.40
N GLU A 272 -3.67 -10.06 17.26
CA GLU A 272 -2.94 -10.44 18.47
C GLU A 272 -3.74 -11.54 19.18
N PRO A 273 -3.09 -12.63 19.64
CA PRO A 273 -3.80 -13.69 20.33
C PRO A 273 -4.58 -13.08 21.48
N GLU A 274 -5.89 -13.34 21.52
CA GLU A 274 -6.72 -12.92 22.64
C GLU A 274 -6.04 -13.39 23.93
N PRO A 275 -5.92 -12.52 24.96
CA PRO A 275 -5.32 -12.93 26.23
C PRO A 275 -6.05 -14.17 26.74
N GLU A 276 -5.29 -15.21 27.12
CA GLU A 276 -5.87 -16.40 27.73
C GLU A 276 -6.78 -15.95 28.89
N PRO A 277 -8.01 -16.47 28.98
CA PRO A 277 -8.91 -16.11 30.05
C PRO A 277 -8.23 -16.42 31.39
N ASP A 278 -8.15 -15.41 32.26
CA ASP A 278 -7.62 -15.56 33.61
C ASP A 278 -8.24 -16.80 34.27
N PRO A 279 -7.45 -17.64 34.96
CA PRO A 279 -7.98 -18.82 35.62
C PRO A 279 -9.08 -18.40 36.58
N VAL A 280 -10.29 -18.90 36.33
CA VAL A 280 -11.44 -18.68 37.21
C VAL A 280 -11.05 -19.16 38.61
N PRO A 281 -11.09 -18.29 39.65
CA PRO A 281 -10.78 -18.71 41.01
C PRO A 281 -11.74 -19.81 41.43
N VAL A 282 -11.22 -20.99 41.76
CA VAL A 282 -12.02 -22.05 42.37
C VAL A 282 -12.52 -21.52 43.72
N PRO A 283 -13.83 -21.45 43.98
CA PRO A 283 -14.33 -21.01 45.28
C PRO A 283 -13.77 -21.90 46.38
N HIS A 284 -13.11 -21.31 47.37
CA HIS A 284 -12.66 -22.02 48.56
C HIS A 284 -13.87 -22.54 49.34
N GLU A 285 -13.90 -23.84 49.66
CA GLU A 285 -15.00 -24.44 50.42
C GLU A 285 -14.85 -24.15 51.91
N TRP A 286 -15.66 -23.24 52.45
CA TRP A 286 -15.56 -22.81 53.84
C TRP A 286 -16.12 -23.82 54.86
N VAL A 287 -17.03 -24.72 54.45
CA VAL A 287 -17.63 -25.75 55.31
C VAL A 287 -17.34 -27.11 54.71
N THR A 288 -16.51 -27.90 55.38
CA THR A 288 -16.06 -29.21 54.87
C THR A 288 -16.86 -30.38 55.46
N ASP A 289 -17.52 -30.19 56.60
CA ASP A 289 -18.44 -31.18 57.18
C ASP A 289 -19.46 -30.53 58.13
N VAL A 290 -20.67 -31.10 58.18
CA VAL A 290 -21.69 -30.78 59.18
C VAL A 290 -22.22 -32.07 59.80
N THR A 291 -21.73 -32.41 60.98
CA THR A 291 -22.16 -33.59 61.73
C THR A 291 -23.24 -33.21 62.74
N VAL A 292 -24.43 -33.81 62.60
CA VAL A 292 -25.60 -33.45 63.40
C VAL A 292 -25.96 -34.55 64.41
N THR A 293 -26.20 -34.15 65.65
CA THR A 293 -26.75 -35.00 66.71
C THR A 293 -28.16 -34.54 67.06
N ARG A 294 -28.85 -35.29 67.92
CA ARG A 294 -30.21 -34.94 68.39
C ARG A 294 -30.33 -33.51 68.93
N ASN A 295 -29.30 -33.02 69.62
CA ASN A 295 -29.35 -31.77 70.40
C ASN A 295 -28.25 -30.75 70.03
N TYR A 296 -27.30 -31.12 69.17
CA TYR A 296 -26.13 -30.31 68.80
C TYR A 296 -25.77 -30.52 67.34
N ALA A 297 -25.14 -29.54 66.72
CA ALA A 297 -24.50 -29.68 65.41
C ALA A 297 -23.02 -29.34 65.52
N TYR A 298 -22.18 -30.05 64.78
CA TYR A 298 -20.74 -29.83 64.70
C TYR A 298 -20.39 -29.38 63.29
N PHE A 299 -19.81 -28.21 63.17
CA PHE A 299 -19.39 -27.62 61.89
C PHE A 299 -17.88 -27.70 61.79
N THR A 300 -17.38 -28.40 60.78
CA THR A 300 -15.96 -28.35 60.41
C THR A 300 -15.80 -27.31 59.32
N LEU A 301 -15.01 -26.29 59.60
CA LEU A 301 -14.72 -25.19 58.70
C LEU A 301 -13.27 -25.26 58.27
N ASP A 302 -12.97 -24.86 57.05
CA ASP A 302 -11.62 -24.53 56.61
C ASP A 302 -11.54 -23.04 56.32
N VAL A 303 -10.99 -22.26 57.26
CA VAL A 303 -10.91 -20.80 57.14
C VAL A 303 -9.58 -20.42 56.49
N PRO A 304 -9.57 -19.77 55.31
CA PRO A 304 -8.35 -19.35 54.64
C PRO A 304 -7.43 -18.47 55.49
N ALA A 305 -6.11 -18.59 55.32
CA ALA A 305 -5.14 -17.77 56.05
C ALA A 305 -5.30 -16.25 55.80
N ASN A 306 -5.86 -15.87 54.65
CA ASN A 306 -6.17 -14.48 54.28
C ASN A 306 -7.59 -14.03 54.68
N ALA A 307 -8.39 -14.88 55.32
CA ALA A 307 -9.69 -14.49 55.84
C ALA A 307 -9.54 -13.39 56.90
N ALA A 308 -10.48 -12.45 56.95
CA ALA A 308 -10.47 -11.39 57.94
C ALA A 308 -10.53 -11.97 59.37
N GLN A 309 -10.09 -11.20 60.36
CA GLN A 309 -9.91 -11.66 61.76
C GLN A 309 -11.21 -12.13 62.45
N ARG A 310 -12.38 -11.94 61.83
CA ARG A 310 -13.68 -12.26 62.42
C ARG A 310 -14.51 -13.14 61.49
N THR A 311 -14.43 -14.44 61.69
CA THR A 311 -15.35 -15.43 61.10
C THR A 311 -16.33 -15.92 62.17
N THR A 312 -17.61 -16.03 61.84
CA THR A 312 -18.65 -16.54 62.75
C THR A 312 -19.59 -17.47 62.00
N VAL A 313 -19.88 -18.63 62.58
CA VAL A 313 -20.95 -19.50 62.11
C VAL A 313 -22.23 -19.09 62.81
N TRP A 314 -23.27 -18.81 62.05
CA TRP A 314 -24.62 -18.57 62.53
C TRP A 314 -25.51 -19.75 62.16
N VAL A 315 -26.36 -20.18 63.08
CA VAL A 315 -27.38 -21.21 62.85
C VAL A 315 -28.72 -20.63 63.25
N TYR A 316 -29.69 -20.68 62.35
CA TYR A 316 -31.03 -20.14 62.53
C TYR A 316 -32.05 -21.28 62.60
N GLY A 317 -32.93 -21.21 63.60
CA GLY A 317 -33.99 -22.19 63.84
C GLY A 317 -35.40 -21.57 63.82
N PRO A 318 -36.44 -22.41 63.96
CA PRO A 318 -37.83 -21.94 63.98
C PRO A 318 -38.10 -20.96 65.11
N TYR A 319 -39.10 -20.09 64.92
CA TYR A 319 -39.51 -19.07 65.91
C TYR A 319 -38.43 -18.03 66.24
N GLY A 320 -37.43 -17.86 65.36
CA GLY A 320 -36.39 -16.82 65.51
C GLY A 320 -35.26 -17.18 66.47
N THR A 321 -35.14 -18.45 66.88
CA THR A 321 -34.00 -18.92 67.67
C THR A 321 -32.73 -18.90 66.82
N TYR A 322 -31.59 -18.53 67.40
CA TYR A 322 -30.32 -18.58 66.70
C TYR A 322 -29.18 -18.99 67.64
N TRP A 323 -28.15 -19.61 67.07
CA TRP A 323 -26.89 -19.93 67.73
C TRP A 323 -25.76 -19.32 66.90
N TYR A 324 -24.68 -18.93 67.55
CA TYR A 324 -23.50 -18.51 66.83
C TYR A 324 -22.23 -18.90 67.58
N GLU A 325 -21.18 -19.20 66.84
CA GLU A 325 -19.85 -19.47 67.40
C GLU A 325 -18.77 -18.78 66.56
N PRO A 326 -17.88 -17.98 67.18
CA PRO A 326 -16.76 -17.37 66.48
C PRO A 326 -15.64 -18.40 66.22
N VAL A 327 -15.01 -18.31 65.06
CA VAL A 327 -13.79 -19.08 64.75
C VAL A 327 -12.59 -18.35 65.35
N ARG A 328 -11.75 -19.06 66.09
CA ARG A 328 -10.65 -18.45 66.86
C ARG A 328 -9.39 -18.19 66.02
N SER A 329 -9.19 -18.93 64.94
CA SER A 329 -8.01 -18.81 64.07
C SER A 329 -8.29 -19.35 62.67
N PRO A 330 -7.55 -18.90 61.65
CA PRO A 330 -7.53 -19.57 60.35
C PRO A 330 -7.14 -21.04 60.43
N GLY A 331 -7.48 -21.81 59.39
CA GLY A 331 -7.27 -23.25 59.27
C GLY A 331 -8.51 -24.07 59.63
N VAL A 332 -8.32 -25.39 59.63
CA VAL A 332 -9.42 -26.33 59.88
C VAL A 332 -9.79 -26.34 61.36
N SER A 333 -11.07 -26.08 61.66
CA SER A 333 -11.57 -26.10 63.03
C SER A 333 -13.01 -26.60 63.10
N THR A 334 -13.30 -27.38 64.15
CA THR A 334 -14.64 -27.90 64.42
C THR A 334 -15.29 -27.13 65.57
N LEU A 335 -16.46 -26.54 65.30
CA LEU A 335 -17.26 -25.80 66.28
C LEU A 335 -18.52 -26.59 66.62
N ARG A 336 -18.98 -26.50 67.86
CA ARG A 336 -20.25 -27.07 68.29
C ARG A 336 -21.30 -25.97 68.45
N LEU A 337 -22.39 -26.08 67.71
CA LEU A 337 -23.56 -25.22 67.80
C LEU A 337 -24.63 -25.92 68.63
N GLY A 338 -25.20 -25.18 69.58
CA GLY A 338 -26.01 -25.70 70.68
C GLY A 338 -25.16 -25.96 71.93
N ASP A 339 -25.71 -25.61 73.09
CA ASP A 339 -25.05 -25.77 74.38
C ASP A 339 -25.96 -26.53 75.38
N PRO A 340 -25.44 -26.95 76.55
CA PRO A 340 -26.22 -27.73 77.52
C PRO A 340 -27.51 -27.05 78.00
N TRP A 341 -27.59 -25.72 77.92
CA TRP A 341 -28.69 -24.88 78.39
C TRP A 341 -29.58 -24.38 77.26
N ASP A 342 -29.09 -24.39 76.02
CA ASP A 342 -29.80 -24.03 74.80
C ASP A 342 -29.52 -25.04 73.68
N LYS A 343 -30.26 -26.15 73.71
CA LYS A 343 -30.11 -27.29 72.80
C LYS A 343 -30.92 -27.10 71.53
N LEU A 344 -30.41 -27.64 70.44
CA LEU A 344 -31.21 -27.82 69.23
C LEU A 344 -32.37 -28.78 69.51
N ARG A 345 -33.54 -28.46 68.98
CA ARG A 345 -34.72 -29.32 69.03
C ARG A 345 -34.58 -30.51 68.07
N PRO A 346 -34.99 -31.73 68.45
CA PRO A 346 -35.04 -32.89 67.56
C PRO A 346 -36.02 -32.68 66.39
N ARG A 347 -35.79 -33.36 65.26
CA ARG A 347 -36.65 -33.30 64.05
C ARG A 347 -36.90 -31.89 63.54
N THR A 348 -35.91 -31.02 63.69
CA THR A 348 -36.03 -29.61 63.33
C THR A 348 -34.98 -29.28 62.29
N THR A 349 -35.40 -28.59 61.23
CA THR A 349 -34.50 -28.09 60.19
C THR A 349 -34.00 -26.70 60.58
N TYR A 350 -32.70 -26.50 60.42
CA TYR A 350 -31.99 -25.25 60.67
C TYR A 350 -31.29 -24.82 59.38
N THR A 351 -31.13 -23.52 59.20
CA THR A 351 -30.22 -22.96 58.20
C THR A 351 -28.97 -22.44 58.88
N TYR A 352 -27.87 -22.34 58.15
CA TYR A 352 -26.64 -21.75 58.67
C TYR A 352 -25.99 -20.83 57.66
N GLU A 353 -25.20 -19.89 58.17
CA GLU A 353 -24.34 -19.00 57.40
C GLU A 353 -22.96 -18.93 58.06
N VAL A 354 -21.90 -19.00 57.25
CA VAL A 354 -20.54 -18.68 57.67
C VAL A 354 -20.25 -17.27 57.21
N ILE A 355 -20.06 -16.36 58.14
CA ILE A 355 -19.88 -14.94 57.86
C ILE A 355 -18.44 -14.56 58.20
N ASN A 356 -17.70 -14.04 57.22
CA ASN A 356 -16.40 -13.41 57.43
C ASN A 356 -16.54 -11.91 57.17
N ASP A 357 -16.31 -11.11 58.22
CA ASP A 357 -16.38 -9.64 58.19
C ASP A 357 -17.63 -9.07 57.50
N GLY A 358 -18.79 -9.63 57.84
CA GLY A 358 -20.10 -9.20 57.31
C GLY A 358 -20.48 -9.80 55.95
N THR A 359 -19.60 -10.57 55.30
CA THR A 359 -19.89 -11.25 54.04
C THR A 359 -20.18 -12.73 54.26
N VAL A 360 -21.29 -13.24 53.71
CA VAL A 360 -21.63 -14.68 53.74
C VAL A 360 -20.70 -15.42 52.79
N GLN A 361 -19.89 -16.32 53.33
CA GLN A 361 -18.90 -17.13 52.61
C GLN A 361 -19.40 -18.53 52.28
N ALA A 362 -20.31 -19.06 53.11
CA ALA A 362 -21.02 -20.31 52.86
C ALA A 362 -22.38 -20.27 53.57
N SER A 363 -23.35 -21.00 53.02
CA SER A 363 -24.65 -21.20 53.66
C SER A 363 -25.17 -22.60 53.37
N GLY A 364 -26.11 -23.07 54.17
CA GLY A 364 -26.72 -24.37 53.97
C GLY A 364 -27.82 -24.66 54.98
N SER A 365 -28.24 -25.91 55.03
CA SER A 365 -29.25 -26.36 55.99
C SER A 365 -28.95 -27.76 56.48
N PHE A 366 -29.42 -28.06 57.70
CA PHE A 366 -29.32 -29.39 58.28
C PHE A 366 -30.56 -29.69 59.12
N THR A 367 -30.85 -30.97 59.33
CA THR A 367 -32.01 -31.39 60.14
C THR A 367 -31.57 -32.31 61.26
N THR A 368 -31.96 -32.00 62.49
CA THR A 368 -31.64 -32.84 63.65
C THR A 368 -32.40 -34.17 63.61
N PRO A 369 -31.75 -35.30 63.94
CA PRO A 369 -32.39 -36.60 63.94
C PRO A 369 -33.39 -36.75 65.09
N ARG A 370 -34.20 -37.82 65.03
CA ARG A 370 -35.21 -38.13 66.05
C ARG A 370 -34.60 -38.63 67.38
N ARG A 371 -33.42 -39.25 67.35
CA ARG A 371 -32.77 -39.91 68.48
C ARG A 371 -31.36 -39.41 68.70
#